data_AF-A0AAX1D046-F1
#
_entry.id   AF-A0AAX1D046-F1
#
_cell.length_a   1.000
_cell.length_b   1.000
_cell.length_c   1.000
_cell.angle_alpha   90.00
_cell.angle_beta   90.00
_cell.angle_gamma   90.00
#
_symmetry.space_group_name_H-M   'P 1'
#
loop_
_entity.id
_entity.type
_entity.pdbx_description
1 polymer ?
#
loop_
_entity_poly.entity_id
_entity_poly.type
_entity_poly.pdbx_seq_one_letter_code
_entity_poly.pdbx_strand_id
1 'polypeptide(L)' 'MNTAVQCVYCERFTLRHPHTAMAAQGLGRCALMTDRPGSFVSPLWRRSCATYQPAPAAKAEARIEWLRDLRSEGA' A
#
# COMPACT_ATOMS: atom_id res chain seq x y z
N MET A 1 -21.99 -2.73 6.21
CA MET A 1 -20.81 -3.36 6.84
C MET A 1 -19.55 -2.76 6.23
N ASN A 2 -18.68 -2.15 7.02
CA ASN A 2 -17.39 -1.64 6.54
C ASN A 2 -16.37 -2.77 6.73
N THR A 3 -16.19 -3.60 5.70
CA THR A 3 -15.20 -4.69 5.73
C THR A 3 -13.81 -4.09 5.89
N ALA A 4 -13.03 -4.63 6.84
CA ALA A 4 -11.65 -4.21 7.01
C ALA A 4 -10.81 -4.67 5.81
N VAL A 5 -10.14 -3.75 5.15
CA VAL A 5 -9.30 -4.00 3.96
C VAL A 5 -7.85 -3.64 4.24
N GLN A 6 -6.92 -4.21 3.48
CA GLN A 6 -5.51 -3.83 3.51
C GLN A 6 -5.17 -3.12 2.19
N CYS A 7 -4.43 -2.01 2.26
CA CYS A 7 -4.14 -1.19 1.09
C CYS A 7 -3.31 -1.93 0.03
N VAL A 8 -2.52 -2.94 0.43
CA VAL A 8 -1.73 -3.75 -0.51
C VAL A 8 -2.59 -4.40 -1.61
N TYR A 9 -3.83 -4.75 -1.28
CA TYR A 9 -4.81 -5.35 -2.19
C TYR A 9 -5.67 -4.30 -2.94
N CYS A 10 -5.41 -3.00 -2.77
CA CYS A 10 -6.21 -1.96 -3.38
C CYS A 10 -5.61 -1.48 -4.72
N GLU A 11 -6.43 -1.27 -5.74
CA GLU A 11 -6.00 -0.81 -7.06
C GLU A 11 -5.35 0.58 -6.99
N ARG A 12 -5.93 1.45 -6.16
CA ARG A 12 -5.54 2.86 -5.92
C ARG A 12 -4.27 3.03 -5.09
N PHE A 13 -3.72 1.95 -4.56
CA PHE A 13 -2.52 1.98 -3.73
C PHE A 13 -1.25 1.89 -4.59
N THR A 14 -0.21 2.62 -4.24
CA THR A 14 1.10 2.53 -4.88
C THR A 14 2.21 2.49 -3.83
N LEU A 15 3.18 1.60 -4.08
CA LEU A 15 4.47 1.54 -3.40
C LEU A 15 5.58 2.21 -4.23
N ARG A 16 5.28 2.64 -5.47
CA ARG A 16 6.27 3.19 -6.39
C ARG A 16 6.19 4.72 -6.48
N HIS A 17 7.26 5.28 -7.07
CA HIS A 17 7.55 6.68 -7.43
C HIS A 17 6.33 7.63 -7.44
N PRO A 18 6.42 8.82 -6.82
CA PRO A 18 7.64 9.52 -6.36
C PRO A 18 8.09 9.18 -4.93
N HIS A 19 7.60 8.11 -4.33
CA HIS A 19 7.72 7.85 -2.90
C HIS A 19 8.89 6.96 -2.47
N THR A 20 10.01 6.98 -3.18
CA THR A 20 11.12 6.02 -3.02
C THR A 20 11.64 5.87 -1.59
N ALA A 21 11.80 6.98 -0.84
CA ALA A 21 12.26 6.92 0.55
C ALA A 21 11.24 6.29 1.53
N MET A 22 9.95 6.44 1.25
CA MET A 22 8.87 5.85 2.07
C MET A 22 8.58 4.42 1.65
N ALA A 23 8.69 4.16 0.35
CA ALA A 23 8.67 2.84 -0.24
C ALA A 23 9.75 1.94 0.39
N ALA A 24 10.99 2.44 0.55
CA ALA A 24 12.06 1.73 1.24
C ALA A 24 11.72 1.35 2.70
N GLN A 25 10.81 2.09 3.34
CA GLN A 25 10.31 1.80 4.70
C GLN A 25 9.04 0.91 4.68
N GLY A 26 8.66 0.38 3.52
CA GLY A 26 7.45 -0.41 3.33
C GLY A 26 6.15 0.41 3.39
N LEU A 27 6.22 1.74 3.26
CA LEU A 27 5.08 2.63 3.26
C LEU A 27 4.69 3.02 1.82
N GLY A 28 3.39 3.14 1.57
CA GLY A 28 2.88 3.55 0.27
C GLY A 28 1.84 4.66 0.36
N ARG A 29 1.23 4.99 -0.77
CA ARG A 29 0.24 6.06 -0.87
C ARG A 29 -1.01 5.59 -1.61
N CYS A 30 -2.15 6.12 -1.21
CA CYS A 30 -3.42 5.98 -1.91
C CYS A 30 -3.60 7.20 -2.83
N ALA A 31 -3.99 6.96 -4.09
CA ALA A 31 -4.19 8.00 -5.09
C ALA A 31 -5.24 9.07 -4.70
N LEU A 32 -6.15 8.75 -3.78
CA LEU A 32 -7.18 9.67 -3.29
C LEU A 32 -6.68 10.60 -2.16
N MET A 33 -5.46 10.42 -1.67
CA MET A 33 -4.87 11.29 -0.64
C MET A 33 -4.21 12.53 -1.26
N THR A 34 -4.95 13.28 -2.08
CA THR A 34 -4.46 14.46 -2.79
C THR A 34 -4.41 15.70 -1.91
N ASP A 35 -5.30 15.78 -0.92
CA ASP A 35 -5.45 16.84 0.07
C ASP A 35 -4.35 16.85 1.15
N ARG A 36 -3.61 15.76 1.29
CA ARG A 36 -2.55 15.57 2.30
C ARG A 36 -1.22 15.17 1.64
N PRO A 37 -0.52 16.13 1.01
CA PRO A 37 0.82 15.89 0.47
C PRO A 37 1.75 15.40 1.58
N GLY A 38 2.52 14.34 1.30
CA GLY A 38 3.44 13.74 2.28
C GLY A 38 2.82 12.73 3.25
N SER A 39 1.52 12.41 3.15
CA SER A 39 0.92 11.33 3.95
C SER A 39 1.11 9.95 3.32
N PHE A 40 1.53 9.00 4.15
CA PHE A 40 1.78 7.61 3.78
C PHE A 40 0.97 6.65 4.65
N VAL A 41 0.73 5.45 4.13
CA VAL A 41 -0.03 4.42 4.83
C VAL A 41 0.73 3.11 4.84
N SER A 42 0.62 2.41 5.98
CA SER A 42 1.05 1.02 6.07
C SER A 42 0.14 0.14 5.18
N PRO A 43 0.71 -0.56 4.18
CA PRO A 43 -0.03 -1.40 3.22
C PRO A 43 -0.78 -2.56 3.85
N LEU A 44 -0.20 -3.13 4.91
CA LEU A 44 -0.68 -4.34 5.58
C LEU A 44 -1.60 -4.03 6.77
N TRP A 45 -1.70 -2.77 7.19
CA TRP A 45 -2.63 -2.37 8.24
C TRP A 45 -4.07 -2.46 7.76
N ARG A 46 -4.91 -3.21 8.50
CA ARG A 46 -6.34 -3.34 8.24
C ARG A 46 -7.04 -2.03 8.57
N ARG A 47 -7.80 -1.48 7.62
CA ARG A 47 -8.56 -0.24 7.78
C ARG A 47 -9.93 -0.35 7.15
N SER A 48 -10.88 0.40 7.69
CA SER A 48 -12.15 0.64 7.03
C SER A 48 -11.94 1.62 5.86
N CYS A 49 -12.41 1.28 4.66
CA CYS A 49 -12.26 2.13 3.47
C CYS A 49 -13.47 2.00 2.54
N ALA A 50 -14.31 3.03 2.48
CA ALA A 50 -15.50 3.06 1.63
C ALA A 50 -15.17 3.10 0.12
N THR A 51 -13.97 3.52 -0.24
CA THR A 51 -13.49 3.65 -1.62
C THR A 51 -12.49 2.54 -1.98
N TYR A 52 -12.55 1.40 -1.29
CA TYR A 52 -11.73 0.25 -1.64
C TYR A 52 -12.07 -0.26 -3.05
N GLN A 53 -11.04 -0.58 -3.82
CA GLN A 53 -11.16 -1.23 -5.11
C GLN A 53 -10.15 -2.38 -5.16
N PRO A 54 -10.57 -3.64 -5.35
CA PRO A 54 -9.64 -4.75 -5.40
C PRO A 54 -8.68 -4.60 -6.60
N ALA A 55 -7.39 -4.74 -6.35
CA ALA A 55 -6.38 -4.88 -7.38
C ALA A 55 -6.43 -6.29 -7.98
N PRO A 56 -5.95 -6.49 -9.23
CA PRO A 56 -5.67 -7.81 -9.76
C PRO A 56 -4.75 -8.61 -8.83
N ALA A 57 -4.97 -9.92 -8.70
CA ALA A 57 -4.22 -10.79 -7.79
C ALA A 57 -2.71 -10.67 -8.01
N ALA A 58 -2.24 -10.77 -9.26
CA ALA A 58 -0.83 -10.64 -9.62
C ALA A 58 -0.22 -9.30 -9.16
N LYS A 59 -0.99 -8.20 -9.20
CA LYS A 59 -0.54 -6.88 -8.73
C LYS A 59 -0.37 -6.85 -7.22
N ALA A 60 -1.30 -7.47 -6.48
CA ALA A 60 -1.23 -7.55 -5.04
C ALA A 60 -0.10 -8.48 -4.58
N GLU A 61 0.08 -9.61 -5.24
CA GLU A 61 1.18 -10.56 -5.00
C GLU A 61 2.54 -9.90 -5.20
N ALA A 62 2.77 -9.22 -6.33
CA ALA A 62 4.02 -8.50 -6.58
C ALA A 62 4.33 -7.44 -5.51
N ARG A 63 3.30 -6.76 -4.97
CA ARG A 63 3.47 -5.81 -3.86
C ARG A 63 3.82 -6.52 -2.54
N ILE A 64 3.21 -7.67 -2.27
CA ILE A 64 3.46 -8.46 -1.06
C ILE A 64 4.86 -9.05 -1.09
N GLU A 65 5.28 -9.60 -2.22
CA GLU A 65 6.62 -10.14 -2.45
C GLU A 65 7.66 -9.04 -2.21
N TRP A 66 7.52 -7.90 -2.87
CA TRP A 66 8.41 -6.77 -2.67
C TRP A 66 8.47 -6.28 -1.20
N LEU A 67 7.33 -6.29 -0.48
CA LEU A 67 7.31 -5.97 0.95
C LEU A 67 7.97 -7.03 1.83
N ARG A 68 7.99 -8.31 1.41
CA ARG A 68 8.72 -9.37 2.11
C ARG A 68 10.22 -9.19 1.92
N ASP A 69 10.66 -8.91 0.70
CA ASP A 69 12.08 -8.68 0.39
C ASP A 69 12.64 -7.53 1.23
N LEU A 70 11.95 -6.39 1.29
CA LEU A 70 12.32 -5.25 2.13
C LEU A 70 12.45 -5.58 3.62
N ARG A 71 11.67 -6.53 4.13
CA ARG A 71 11.72 -6.93 5.55
C ARG A 71 12.80 -7.97 5.82
N SER A 72 13.15 -8.78 4.83
CA SER A 72 14.23 -9.75 4.90
C SER A 72 15.61 -9.09 4.80
N GLU A 73 15.74 -8.02 4.02
CA GLU A 73 16.99 -7.24 3.91
C GLU A 73 17.32 -6.39 5.16
N GLY A 74 16.36 -6.25 6.08
CA GLY A 74 16.55 -5.53 7.35
C GLY A 74 16.83 -6.43 8.56
N ALA A 75 17.00 -7.75 8.37
CA ALA A 75 17.23 -8.75 9.42
C ALA A 75 18.70 -9.15 9.56
#